data_AF-A0A348NH96-F1
#
_entry.id   AF-A0A348NH96-F1
#
_cell.length_a   1.000
_cell.length_b   1.000
_cell.length_c   1.000
_cell.angle_alpha   90.00
_cell.angle_beta   90.00
_cell.angle_gamma   90.00
#
_symmetry.space_group_name_H-M   'P 1'
#
loop_
_entity.id
_entity.type
_entity.pdbx_description
1 polymer ?
#
loop_
_entity_poly.entity_id
_entity_poly.type
_entity_poly.pdbx_seq_one_letter_code
_entity_poly.pdbx_strand_id
1 'polypeptide(L)'
;MRKTRLAIIVMALCLGVCACSFRGASASEAGSGAPIHVAIELAAMRSSTDEEVDITFRYGHAYPDDFDSVNLLGHTLEVFLTSDVGDAIDPGERVVLSERHFEGTAFLSEANRCDVGLPLFGRVSYRQSLTLSVDFSDLAFTRGLIVIRLSETTVRTSEVGGERLEQIVTVHRSAFFIFTIEDDVILFSTRRVE
;
A
#
# COMPACT_ATOMS: atom_id res chain seq x y z
N MET A 1 -34.55 -68.25 -2.87
CA MET A 1 -33.35 -67.91 -3.68
C MET A 1 -33.50 -66.51 -4.24
N ARG A 2 -32.38 -65.75 -4.22
CA ARG A 2 -32.11 -64.42 -4.81
C ARG A 2 -32.84 -63.18 -4.23
N LYS A 3 -32.10 -62.58 -3.31
CA LYS A 3 -32.10 -61.17 -2.90
C LYS A 3 -31.74 -60.27 -4.10
N THR A 4 -32.39 -59.11 -4.23
CA THR A 4 -31.91 -58.00 -5.06
C THR A 4 -31.87 -56.74 -4.21
N ARG A 5 -30.79 -55.99 -4.38
CA ARG A 5 -30.17 -55.13 -3.37
C ARG A 5 -30.74 -53.71 -3.37
N LEU A 6 -30.76 -53.18 -2.15
CA LEU A 6 -30.75 -51.77 -1.76
C LEU A 6 -29.73 -50.97 -2.60
N ALA A 7 -30.15 -49.82 -3.13
CA ALA A 7 -29.24 -48.77 -3.58
C ALA A 7 -29.58 -47.50 -2.77
N ILE A 8 -28.85 -47.30 -1.67
CA ILE A 8 -28.81 -46.03 -0.95
C ILE A 8 -27.80 -45.17 -1.72
N ILE A 9 -28.29 -44.14 -2.40
CA ILE A 9 -27.44 -43.10 -2.97
C ILE A 9 -27.06 -42.18 -1.81
N VAL A 10 -25.86 -42.38 -1.26
CA VAL A 10 -25.19 -41.40 -0.40
C VAL A 10 -24.67 -40.31 -1.33
N MET A 11 -25.46 -39.25 -1.51
CA MET A 11 -24.99 -38.04 -2.15
C MET A 11 -24.16 -37.29 -1.11
N ALA A 12 -22.84 -37.48 -1.16
CA ALA A 12 -21.89 -36.70 -0.39
C ALA A 12 -22.03 -35.23 -0.83
N LEU A 13 -22.69 -34.43 0.00
CA LEU A 13 -22.74 -32.99 -0.13
C LEU A 13 -21.33 -32.49 0.25
N CYS A 14 -20.42 -32.45 -0.72
CA CYS A 14 -19.20 -31.66 -0.59
C CYS A 14 -19.64 -30.19 -0.47
N LEU A 15 -19.80 -29.72 0.77
CA LEU A 15 -19.74 -28.32 1.15
C LEU A 15 -18.31 -27.85 0.84
N GLY A 16 -18.04 -27.64 -0.45
CA GLY A 16 -16.95 -26.79 -0.88
C GLY A 16 -17.29 -25.38 -0.39
N VAL A 17 -16.74 -25.00 0.76
CA VAL A 17 -16.64 -23.61 1.17
C VAL A 17 -15.89 -22.92 0.04
N CYS A 18 -16.65 -22.29 -0.85
CA CYS A 18 -16.14 -21.38 -1.84
C CYS A 18 -15.66 -20.18 -1.03
N ALA A 19 -14.40 -20.25 -0.56
CA ALA A 19 -13.70 -19.11 0.01
C ALA A 19 -13.63 -18.08 -1.11
N CYS A 20 -14.61 -17.18 -1.15
CA CYS A 20 -14.54 -15.98 -1.95
C CYS A 20 -13.34 -15.21 -1.39
N SER A 21 -12.17 -15.34 -2.02
CA SER A 21 -11.00 -14.54 -1.71
C SER A 21 -11.36 -13.10 -2.05
N PHE A 22 -11.86 -12.35 -1.07
CA PHE A 22 -12.04 -10.92 -1.20
C PHE A 22 -10.64 -10.32 -1.35
N ARG A 23 -10.32 -9.86 -2.57
CA ARG A 23 -9.11 -9.08 -2.82
C ARG A 23 -9.27 -7.71 -2.20
N GLY A 24 -8.24 -7.26 -1.49
CA GLY A 24 -8.18 -5.93 -0.89
C GLY A 24 -7.39 -4.98 -1.76
N ALA A 25 -7.87 -3.74 -1.92
CA ALA A 25 -7.07 -2.65 -2.45
C ALA A 25 -7.22 -1.42 -1.54
N SER A 26 -6.10 -0.76 -1.25
CA SER A 26 -6.01 0.53 -0.58
C SER A 26 -5.18 1.46 -1.44
N ALA A 27 -5.63 2.69 -1.63
CA ALA A 27 -4.91 3.68 -2.44
C ALA A 27 -4.89 5.02 -1.69
N SER A 28 -3.80 5.77 -1.85
CA SER A 28 -3.79 7.16 -1.40
C SER A 28 -4.90 7.92 -2.13
N GLU A 29 -5.66 8.76 -1.44
CA GLU A 29 -6.68 9.58 -2.08
C GLU A 29 -6.08 10.36 -3.26
N ALA A 30 -6.71 10.25 -4.43
CA ALA A 30 -6.45 11.11 -5.56
C ALA A 30 -7.08 12.49 -5.26
N GLY A 31 -6.46 13.26 -4.36
CA GLY A 31 -6.76 14.67 -4.24
C GLY A 31 -6.49 15.35 -5.59
N SER A 32 -7.39 16.22 -6.03
CA SER A 32 -7.26 17.01 -7.26
C SER A 32 -5.88 17.69 -7.33
N GLY A 33 -4.94 17.11 -8.09
CA GLY A 33 -3.62 17.68 -8.36
C GLY A 33 -2.43 17.14 -7.55
N ALA A 34 -2.57 16.07 -6.77
CA ALA A 34 -1.40 15.42 -6.18
C ALA A 34 -0.59 14.69 -7.28
N PRO A 35 0.72 14.96 -7.43
CA PRO A 35 1.48 14.45 -8.57
C PRO A 35 2.13 13.08 -8.34
N ILE A 36 2.10 12.56 -7.11
CA ILE A 36 2.64 11.26 -6.74
C ILE A 36 1.53 10.38 -6.15
N HIS A 37 1.55 9.09 -6.46
CA HIS A 37 0.49 8.15 -6.10
C HIS A 37 1.07 6.84 -5.59
N VAL A 38 0.40 6.25 -4.60
CA VAL A 38 0.74 4.92 -4.05
C VAL A 38 -0.51 4.10 -3.76
N ALA A 39 -0.38 2.77 -3.84
CA ALA A 39 -1.44 1.83 -3.49
C ALA A 39 -0.86 0.52 -2.94
N ILE A 40 -1.71 -0.21 -2.22
CA ILE A 40 -1.45 -1.56 -1.72
C ILE A 40 -2.55 -2.47 -2.24
N GLU A 41 -2.17 -3.64 -2.74
CA GLU A 41 -3.06 -4.73 -3.12
C GLU A 41 -2.71 -5.99 -2.34
N LEU A 42 -3.75 -6.63 -1.81
CA LEU A 42 -3.66 -7.89 -1.08
C LEU A 42 -4.39 -8.98 -1.86
N ALA A 43 -3.78 -10.15 -1.97
CA ALA A 43 -4.39 -11.32 -2.61
C ALA A 43 -5.66 -11.79 -1.86
N ALA A 44 -5.66 -11.66 -0.53
CA ALA A 44 -6.78 -11.96 0.33
C ALA A 44 -6.81 -11.00 1.54
N MET A 45 -8.02 -10.66 2.01
CA MET A 45 -8.23 -9.87 3.23
C MET A 45 -8.06 -10.67 4.54
N ARG A 46 -7.68 -11.94 4.41
CA ARG A 46 -7.41 -12.87 5.51
C ARG A 46 -6.27 -13.80 5.11
N SER A 47 -5.32 -14.04 6.02
CA SER A 47 -4.22 -14.98 5.83
C SER A 47 -3.95 -15.81 7.09
N SER A 48 -3.21 -16.91 6.97
CA SER A 48 -2.62 -17.63 8.10
C SER A 48 -1.37 -16.90 8.59
N THR A 49 -1.02 -17.01 9.88
CA THR A 49 0.27 -16.56 10.41
C THR A 49 1.41 -17.53 10.12
N ASP A 50 1.11 -18.78 9.74
CA ASP A 50 2.11 -19.82 9.45
C ASP A 50 2.74 -19.69 8.05
N GLU A 51 2.28 -18.72 7.25
CA GLU A 51 2.71 -18.50 5.88
C GLU A 51 3.10 -17.03 5.68
N GLU A 52 4.12 -16.78 4.86
CA GLU A 52 4.42 -15.42 4.40
C GLU A 52 3.25 -14.88 3.57
N VAL A 53 2.94 -13.60 3.77
CA VAL A 53 1.88 -12.92 3.02
C VAL A 53 2.49 -12.09 1.91
N ASP A 54 2.15 -12.41 0.66
CA ASP A 54 2.51 -11.59 -0.49
C ASP A 54 1.66 -10.32 -0.54
N ILE A 55 2.34 -9.17 -0.43
CA ILE A 55 1.73 -7.84 -0.47
C ILE A 55 2.28 -7.08 -1.68
N THR A 56 1.41 -6.63 -2.58
CA THR A 56 1.80 -5.86 -3.76
C THR A 56 1.64 -4.37 -3.51
N PHE A 57 2.73 -3.65 -3.63
CA PHE A 57 2.82 -2.20 -3.49
C PHE A 57 2.95 -1.57 -4.88
N ARG A 58 2.10 -0.60 -5.20
CA ARG A 58 2.12 0.14 -6.46
C ARG A 58 2.47 1.59 -6.22
N TYR A 59 3.21 2.19 -7.15
CA TYR A 59 3.66 3.56 -7.02
C TYR A 59 3.85 4.20 -8.41
N GLY A 60 3.82 5.52 -8.47
CA GLY A 60 4.10 6.26 -9.68
C GLY A 60 3.81 7.75 -9.55
N HIS A 61 3.98 8.47 -10.65
CA HIS A 61 3.69 9.90 -10.74
C HIS A 61 2.80 10.26 -11.93
N ALA A 62 2.08 11.37 -11.77
CA ALA A 62 1.24 11.99 -12.78
C ALA A 62 1.64 13.45 -13.04
N TYR A 63 2.91 13.78 -12.78
CA TYR A 63 3.49 15.07 -13.16
C TYR A 63 3.23 15.39 -14.64
N PRO A 64 2.86 16.65 -14.96
CA PRO A 64 2.76 17.08 -16.35
C PRO A 64 4.15 17.10 -16.99
N ASP A 65 4.19 16.99 -18.32
CA ASP A 65 5.45 16.89 -19.07
C ASP A 65 6.31 18.18 -18.99
N ASP A 66 5.69 19.32 -18.65
CA ASP A 66 6.32 20.64 -18.47
C ASP A 66 6.64 20.97 -17.01
N PHE A 67 6.63 19.99 -16.11
CA PHE A 67 6.95 20.19 -14.70
C PHE A 67 8.36 20.77 -14.50
N ASP A 68 8.43 21.93 -13.83
CA ASP A 68 9.69 22.55 -13.46
C ASP A 68 10.29 21.89 -12.20
N SER A 69 11.37 21.13 -12.42
CA SER A 69 12.07 20.38 -11.38
C SER A 69 13.21 21.16 -10.72
N VAL A 70 13.39 22.45 -10.99
CA VAL A 70 14.55 23.25 -10.53
C VAL A 70 14.77 23.20 -9.02
N ASN A 71 13.75 22.83 -8.25
CA ASN A 71 13.78 22.75 -6.80
C ASN A 71 13.56 21.34 -6.23
N LEU A 72 13.51 20.31 -7.08
CA LEU A 72 13.29 18.93 -6.63
C LEU A 72 14.60 18.29 -6.17
N LEU A 73 14.67 17.94 -4.89
CA LEU A 73 15.82 17.20 -4.34
C LEU A 73 15.70 15.69 -4.59
N GLY A 74 14.47 15.18 -4.62
CA GLY A 74 14.22 13.78 -4.96
C GLY A 74 12.99 13.20 -4.28
N HIS A 75 12.87 11.88 -4.40
CA HIS A 75 11.81 11.09 -3.82
C HIS A 75 12.35 9.93 -2.99
N THR A 76 11.63 9.56 -1.94
CA THR A 76 11.90 8.35 -1.15
C THR A 76 10.65 7.49 -1.11
N LEU A 77 10.76 6.25 -1.56
CA LEU A 77 9.72 5.23 -1.44
C LEU A 77 10.06 4.32 -0.26
N GLU A 78 9.16 4.24 0.71
CA GLU A 78 9.29 3.41 1.91
C GLU A 78 8.12 2.44 2.00
N VAL A 79 8.40 1.19 2.34
CA VAL A 79 7.40 0.20 2.74
C VAL A 79 7.76 -0.28 4.14
N PHE A 80 6.81 -0.21 5.07
CA PHE A 80 7.06 -0.56 6.46
C PHE A 80 5.81 -1.03 7.18
N LEU A 81 6.05 -1.76 8.28
CA LEU A 81 5.04 -2.10 9.28
C LEU A 81 5.22 -1.19 10.50
N THR A 82 4.12 -0.81 11.15
CA THR A 82 4.19 -0.09 12.43
C THR A 82 3.03 -0.45 13.34
N SER A 83 3.25 -0.44 14.65
CA SER A 83 2.19 -0.57 15.65
C SER A 83 1.34 0.70 15.79
N ASP A 84 1.79 1.82 15.22
CA ASP A 84 1.06 3.09 15.29
C ASP A 84 -0.13 3.12 14.33
N VAL A 85 -1.33 3.12 14.92
CA VAL A 85 -2.63 3.21 14.24
C VAL A 85 -3.25 4.61 14.36
N GLY A 86 -2.52 5.59 14.91
CA GLY A 86 -2.98 6.97 15.15
C GLY A 86 -3.04 7.89 13.92
N ASP A 87 -3.56 9.12 14.11
CA ASP A 87 -3.80 10.12 13.05
C ASP A 87 -2.52 10.75 12.47
N ALA A 88 -1.45 10.77 13.25
CA ALA A 88 -0.12 11.08 12.79
C ALA A 88 0.70 9.80 12.90
N ILE A 89 1.25 9.29 11.80
CA ILE A 89 2.20 8.17 11.85
C ILE A 89 3.49 8.72 12.47
N ASP A 90 3.56 8.68 13.80
CA ASP A 90 4.73 9.00 14.60
C ASP A 90 5.70 7.79 14.54
N PRO A 91 7.01 7.93 14.78
CA PRO A 91 7.95 6.82 14.71
C PRO A 91 7.85 5.97 15.97
N GLY A 92 6.71 5.31 16.16
CA GLY A 92 6.60 4.16 17.05
C GLY A 92 7.48 3.00 16.58
N GLU A 93 7.27 1.81 17.15
CA GLU A 93 7.96 0.62 16.68
C GLU A 93 7.66 0.40 15.18
N ARG A 94 8.73 0.41 14.36
CA ARG A 94 8.66 0.36 12.90
C ARG A 94 9.60 -0.72 12.38
N VAL A 95 9.08 -1.58 11.51
CA VAL A 95 9.86 -2.54 10.74
C VAL A 95 9.92 -2.07 9.29
N VAL A 96 11.10 -1.65 8.82
CA VAL A 96 11.29 -1.24 7.42
C VAL A 96 11.44 -2.49 6.57
N LEU A 97 10.53 -2.66 5.60
CA LEU A 97 10.53 -3.80 4.68
C LEU A 97 11.29 -3.47 3.39
N SER A 98 11.18 -2.22 2.92
CA SER A 98 11.91 -1.74 1.74
C SER A 98 12.03 -0.24 1.76
N GLU A 99 13.17 0.28 1.29
CA GLU A 99 13.41 1.71 1.10
C GLU A 99 14.18 1.93 -0.21
N ARG A 100 13.77 2.93 -0.98
CA ARG A 100 14.46 3.34 -2.21
C ARG A 100 14.48 4.85 -2.34
N HIS A 101 15.64 5.38 -2.71
CA HIS A 101 15.84 6.79 -2.97
C HIS A 101 16.00 7.05 -4.46
N PHE A 102 15.39 8.14 -4.92
CA PHE A 102 15.50 8.65 -6.27
C PHE A 102 16.02 10.08 -6.17
N GLU A 103 17.23 10.32 -6.62
CA GLU A 103 17.83 11.65 -6.59
C GLU A 103 17.26 12.54 -7.71
N GLY A 104 16.99 13.81 -7.36
CA GLY A 104 16.48 14.82 -8.29
C GLY A 104 15.25 14.33 -9.05
N THR A 105 15.32 14.31 -10.37
CA THR A 105 14.22 13.91 -11.25
C THR A 105 14.17 12.43 -11.59
N ALA A 106 15.02 11.57 -11.01
CA ALA A 106 15.09 10.16 -11.38
C ALA A 106 13.74 9.43 -11.21
N PHE A 107 12.95 9.82 -10.20
CA PHE A 107 11.61 9.28 -10.00
C PHE A 107 10.63 9.68 -11.12
N LEU A 108 10.85 10.82 -11.79
CA LEU A 108 9.97 11.38 -12.81
C LEU A 108 10.16 10.74 -14.21
N SER A 109 10.86 9.62 -14.28
CA SER A 109 11.05 8.89 -15.53
C SER A 109 9.74 8.28 -16.04
N GLU A 110 9.63 8.10 -17.36
CA GLU A 110 8.45 7.48 -18.00
C GLU A 110 8.13 6.07 -17.47
N ALA A 111 9.13 5.36 -16.93
CA ALA A 111 8.95 4.07 -16.28
C ALA A 111 8.06 4.16 -15.03
N ASN A 112 8.11 5.27 -14.31
CA ASN A 112 7.35 5.53 -13.09
C ASN A 112 6.06 6.31 -13.33
N ARG A 113 5.74 6.67 -14.58
CA ARG A 113 4.50 7.38 -14.91
C ARG A 113 3.29 6.50 -14.63
N CYS A 114 2.23 7.10 -14.10
CA CYS A 114 0.93 6.46 -13.93
C CYS A 114 -0.17 7.28 -14.59
N ASP A 115 -1.21 6.58 -15.06
CA ASP A 115 -2.36 7.24 -15.66
C ASP A 115 -3.44 7.44 -14.59
N VAL A 116 -3.75 8.71 -14.30
CA VAL A 116 -4.82 9.07 -13.36
C VAL A 116 -6.11 9.18 -14.16
N GLY A 117 -7.00 8.20 -14.00
CA GLY A 117 -8.29 8.21 -14.69
C GLY A 117 -9.19 9.39 -14.26
N LEU A 118 -10.24 9.66 -15.03
CA LEU A 118 -11.19 10.75 -14.78
C LEU A 118 -11.79 10.69 -13.36
N PRO A 119 -12.05 11.83 -12.68
CA PRO A 119 -12.48 11.87 -11.27
C PRO A 119 -13.69 11.01 -10.89
N LEU A 120 -14.60 10.72 -11.83
CA LEU A 120 -15.82 9.94 -11.59
C LEU A 120 -15.65 8.41 -11.73
N PHE A 121 -14.56 7.96 -12.37
CA PHE A 121 -14.30 6.54 -12.66
C PHE A 121 -12.85 6.13 -12.41
N GLY A 122 -12.03 7.05 -11.90
CA GLY A 122 -10.58 7.02 -11.99
C GLY A 122 -9.96 6.06 -11.00
N ARG A 123 -9.59 4.87 -11.50
CA ARG A 123 -8.51 4.08 -10.91
C ARG A 123 -7.20 4.62 -11.47
N VAL A 124 -6.19 4.76 -10.62
CA VAL A 124 -4.82 5.04 -11.07
C VAL A 124 -4.27 3.77 -11.70
N SER A 125 -3.81 3.86 -12.95
CA SER A 125 -3.11 2.77 -13.63
C SER A 125 -1.62 2.89 -13.38
N TYR A 126 -1.10 2.02 -12.52
CA TYR A 126 0.32 2.00 -12.15
C TYR A 126 1.11 1.09 -13.10
N ARG A 127 2.27 1.59 -13.55
CA ARG A 127 3.25 0.80 -14.31
C ARG A 127 4.27 0.10 -13.41
N GLN A 128 4.54 0.66 -12.23
CA GLN A 128 5.47 0.10 -11.27
C GLN A 128 4.76 -0.63 -10.15
N SER A 129 5.35 -1.75 -9.75
CA SER A 129 4.96 -2.51 -8.59
C SER A 129 6.16 -3.16 -7.89
N LEU A 130 6.03 -3.40 -6.60
CA LEU A 130 6.92 -4.19 -5.77
C LEU A 130 6.06 -5.17 -4.99
N THR A 131 6.32 -6.47 -5.10
CA THR A 131 5.70 -7.45 -4.19
C THR A 131 6.73 -7.86 -3.15
N LEU A 132 6.34 -7.82 -1.88
CA LEU A 132 7.12 -8.32 -0.76
C LEU A 132 6.34 -9.43 -0.07
N SER A 133 7.02 -10.54 0.21
CA SER A 133 6.53 -11.60 1.08
C SER A 133 6.87 -11.21 2.51
N VAL A 134 5.86 -11.09 3.36
CA VAL A 134 6.01 -10.59 4.74
C VAL A 134 5.62 -11.68 5.72
N ASP A 135 6.56 -12.06 6.58
CA ASP A 135 6.31 -12.92 7.72
C ASP A 135 5.78 -12.09 8.90
N PHE A 136 4.59 -12.45 9.39
CA PHE A 136 3.96 -11.78 10.53
C PHE A 136 4.20 -12.50 11.86
N SER A 137 4.80 -13.70 11.85
CA SER A 137 5.02 -14.53 13.03
C SER A 137 6.04 -13.93 14.01
N ASP A 138 7.02 -13.18 13.50
CA ASP A 138 8.10 -12.55 14.27
C ASP A 138 7.79 -11.11 14.72
N LEU A 139 6.57 -10.61 14.50
CA LEU A 139 6.21 -9.24 14.89
C LEU A 139 6.00 -9.12 16.39
N ALA A 140 6.61 -8.08 16.99
CA ALA A 140 6.45 -7.76 18.39
C ALA A 140 5.04 -7.23 18.76
N PHE A 141 4.19 -6.99 17.75
CA PHE A 141 2.85 -6.44 17.91
C PHE A 141 1.84 -7.19 17.05
N THR A 142 0.66 -7.43 17.61
CA THR A 142 -0.43 -8.17 16.96
C THR A 142 -1.40 -7.28 16.19
N ARG A 143 -1.24 -5.94 16.25
CA ARG A 143 -2.07 -4.99 15.51
C ARG A 143 -1.23 -3.82 15.05
N GLY A 144 -1.42 -3.40 13.80
CA GLY A 144 -0.66 -2.31 13.23
C GLY A 144 -1.10 -1.91 11.84
N LEU A 145 -0.25 -1.13 11.17
CA LEU A 145 -0.38 -0.73 9.79
C LEU A 145 0.69 -1.38 8.91
N ILE A 146 0.28 -1.80 7.72
CA ILE A 146 1.18 -1.97 6.58
C ILE A 146 1.09 -0.68 5.77
N VAL A 147 2.23 -0.02 5.54
CA VAL A 147 2.26 1.29 4.90
C VAL A 147 3.21 1.27 3.71
N ILE A 148 2.75 1.83 2.60
CA ILE A 148 3.61 2.37 1.56
C ILE A 148 3.58 3.90 1.67
N ARG A 149 4.74 4.53 1.66
CA ARG A 149 4.91 5.97 1.69
C ARG A 149 5.82 6.40 0.55
N LEU A 150 5.36 7.36 -0.22
CA LEU A 150 6.19 8.07 -1.19
C LEU A 150 6.32 9.52 -0.73
N SER A 151 7.55 9.89 -0.45
CA SER A 151 7.96 11.20 0.04
C SER A 151 8.60 11.97 -1.11
N GLU A 152 8.25 13.23 -1.26
CA GLU A 152 8.91 14.16 -2.18
C GLU A 152 9.56 15.27 -1.38
N THR A 153 10.82 15.56 -1.69
CA THR A 153 11.56 16.62 -1.02
C THR A 153 11.93 17.71 -2.02
N THR A 154 11.56 18.95 -1.70
CA THR A 154 11.82 20.13 -2.53
C THR A 154 12.47 21.26 -1.73
N VAL A 155 13.16 22.17 -2.41
CA VAL A 155 13.64 23.43 -1.84
C VAL A 155 12.66 24.55 -2.22
N ARG A 156 12.00 25.14 -1.23
CA ARG A 156 11.20 26.34 -1.44
C ARG A 156 12.04 27.57 -1.13
N THR A 157 12.21 28.42 -2.12
CA THR A 157 12.81 29.74 -1.92
C THR A 157 11.71 30.76 -1.64
N SER A 158 11.89 31.57 -0.60
CA SER A 158 11.04 32.73 -0.31
C SER A 158 11.91 33.95 -0.04
N GLU A 159 11.38 35.14 -0.32
CA GLU A 159 12.04 36.40 0.02
C GLU A 159 11.28 37.05 1.18
N VAL A 160 11.95 37.26 2.31
CA VAL A 160 11.36 37.89 3.49
C VAL A 160 12.27 39.03 3.92
N GLY A 161 11.80 40.26 3.78
CA GLY A 161 12.57 41.45 4.15
C GLY A 161 13.82 41.71 3.28
N GLY A 162 13.86 41.22 2.04
CA GLY A 162 15.01 41.37 1.13
C GLY A 162 16.07 40.28 1.28
N GLU A 163 15.89 39.33 2.21
CA GLU A 163 16.73 38.15 2.35
C GLU A 163 16.11 36.94 1.65
N ARG A 164 16.93 36.18 0.91
CA ARG A 164 16.53 34.92 0.29
C ARG A 164 16.64 33.80 1.33
N LEU A 165 15.50 33.21 1.68
CA LEU A 165 15.40 32.06 2.56
C LEU A 165 15.11 30.81 1.74
N GLU A 166 15.85 29.74 2.01
CA GLU A 166 15.64 28.43 1.42
C GLU A 166 15.15 27.46 2.49
N GLN A 167 14.00 26.84 2.23
CA GLN A 167 13.37 25.88 3.12
C GLN A 167 13.27 24.53 2.43
N ILE A 168 13.76 23.48 3.08
CA ILE A 168 13.52 22.11 2.64
C ILE A 168 12.11 21.70 3.09
N VAL A 169 11.28 21.29 2.14
CA VAL A 169 9.91 20.85 2.38
C VAL A 169 9.76 19.43 1.87
N THR A 170 9.33 18.53 2.75
CA THR A 170 8.98 17.15 2.40
C THR A 170 7.47 16.96 2.47
N VAL A 171 6.88 16.43 1.41
CA VAL A 171 5.46 16.07 1.32
C VAL A 171 5.34 14.56 1.19
N HIS A 172 4.39 13.97 1.92
CA HIS A 172 4.18 12.53 1.92
C HIS A 172 2.84 12.17 1.28
N ARG A 173 2.83 11.04 0.56
CA ARG A 173 1.62 10.31 0.20
C ARG A 173 1.74 8.88 0.70
N SER A 174 0.68 8.39 1.30
CA SER A 174 0.65 7.05 1.87
C SER A 174 -0.63 6.32 1.51
N ALA A 175 -0.51 5.01 1.35
CA ALA A 175 -1.61 4.07 1.38
C ALA A 175 -1.31 3.08 2.50
N PHE A 176 -2.36 2.56 3.14
CA PHE A 176 -2.18 1.63 4.24
C PHE A 176 -3.28 0.57 4.29
N PHE A 177 -2.94 -0.55 4.91
CA PHE A 177 -3.88 -1.50 5.48
C PHE A 177 -3.64 -1.58 6.97
N ILE A 178 -4.71 -1.71 7.74
CA ILE A 178 -4.62 -2.17 9.12
C ILE A 178 -4.54 -3.69 9.07
N PHE A 179 -3.69 -4.27 9.90
CA PHE A 179 -3.69 -5.69 10.16
C PHE A 179 -3.96 -5.96 11.64
N THR A 180 -4.55 -7.12 11.93
CA THR A 180 -4.74 -7.64 13.28
C THR A 180 -4.51 -9.15 13.25
N ILE A 181 -3.75 -9.66 14.21
CA ILE A 181 -3.39 -11.06 14.37
C ILE A 181 -4.19 -11.62 15.54
N GLU A 182 -5.06 -12.60 15.26
CA GLU A 182 -5.92 -13.29 16.23
C GLU A 182 -5.94 -14.78 15.90
N ASP A 183 -5.68 -15.64 16.89
CA ASP A 183 -5.79 -17.11 16.76
C ASP A 183 -5.18 -17.68 15.45
N ASP A 184 -3.90 -17.35 15.20
CA ASP A 184 -3.12 -17.77 14.01
C ASP A 184 -3.65 -17.26 12.66
N VAL A 185 -4.50 -16.22 12.70
CA VAL A 185 -5.10 -15.59 11.53
C VAL A 185 -4.76 -14.11 11.50
N ILE A 186 -4.35 -13.64 10.32
CA ILE A 186 -4.14 -12.22 10.02
C ILE A 186 -5.38 -11.70 9.30
N LEU A 187 -5.98 -10.65 9.84
CA LEU A 187 -7.12 -9.93 9.26
C LEU A 187 -6.67 -8.56 8.76
N PHE A 188 -7.02 -8.23 7.52
CA PHE A 188 -6.70 -6.94 6.92
C PHE A 188 -7.94 -6.05 6.81
N SER A 189 -7.78 -4.74 6.96
CA SER A 189 -8.86 -3.75 6.81
C SER A 189 -8.35 -2.43 6.23
N THR A 190 -9.15 -1.79 5.38
CA THR A 190 -8.91 -0.39 4.94
C THR A 190 -9.58 0.63 5.86
N ARG A 191 -10.44 0.19 6.79
CA ARG A 191 -11.17 1.07 7.71
C ARG A 191 -10.55 1.01 9.09
N ARG A 192 -10.21 2.18 9.64
CA ARG A 192 -9.97 2.34 11.07
C ARG A 192 -11.27 1.97 11.79
N VAL A 193 -11.20 0.93 12.63
CA VAL A 193 -12.28 0.61 13.55
C VAL A 193 -12.14 1.61 14.69
N GLU A 194 -13.15 2.48 14.82
CA GLU A 194 -13.31 3.43 15.94
C GLU A 194 -13.50 2.70 17.27
#